data_AF-A0A2T6E1W6-F1
#
_entry.id   AF-A0A2T6E1W6-F1
#
_cell.length_a   1.000
_cell.length_b   1.000
_cell.length_c   1.000
_cell.angle_alpha   90.00
_cell.angle_beta   90.00
_cell.angle_gamma   90.00
#
_symmetry.space_group_name_H-M   'P 1'
#
loop_
_entity.id
_entity.type
_entity.pdbx_description
1 polymer ?
#
loop_
_entity_poly.entity_id
_entity_poly.type
_entity_poly.pdbx_seq_one_letter_code
_entity_poly.pdbx_strand_id
1 'polypeptide(L)'
;MKYAFLSALLLVLPAGLFAQTTSAPAGAVVTIESEAVELARGYAAAFSSLRQPPLTLAFQKAGSVFVLEDVKGLHASGGILVVEVGRGMMYLVSARDVLYITDGKALQPAKEPSAK
;
A
#
# COMPACT_ATOMS: atom_id res chain seq x y z
N MET A 1 -58.56 -67.25 10.37
CA MET A 1 -57.97 -67.58 11.69
C MET A 1 -56.96 -66.48 12.00
N LYS A 2 -57.30 -65.49 12.83
CA LYS A 2 -57.21 -65.47 14.31
C LYS A 2 -55.77 -65.39 14.84
N TYR A 3 -55.42 -64.17 15.27
CA TYR A 3 -54.50 -63.72 16.33
C TYR A 3 -52.98 -63.85 16.18
N ALA A 4 -52.29 -62.73 16.33
CA ALA A 4 -51.25 -62.47 17.35
C ALA A 4 -50.72 -61.03 17.12
N PHE A 5 -50.82 -60.10 18.08
CA PHE A 5 -49.77 -59.80 19.08
C PHE A 5 -48.47 -59.31 18.40
N LEU A 6 -47.80 -58.23 18.73
CA LEU A 6 -47.74 -57.41 19.93
C LEU A 6 -46.82 -56.22 19.59
N SER A 7 -47.05 -55.09 20.23
CA SER A 7 -46.21 -53.91 20.33
C SER A 7 -44.68 -54.13 20.29
N ALA A 8 -43.97 -53.27 19.56
CA ALA A 8 -42.63 -52.81 19.93
C ALA A 8 -42.41 -51.39 19.38
N LEU A 9 -42.86 -50.40 20.15
CA LEU A 9 -42.46 -49.01 20.04
C LEU A 9 -40.96 -48.92 20.36
N LEU A 10 -40.12 -48.73 19.35
CA LEU A 10 -38.70 -48.46 19.54
C LEU A 10 -38.44 -46.96 19.27
N LEU A 11 -38.44 -46.21 20.37
CA LEU A 11 -37.96 -44.83 20.47
C LEU A 11 -36.47 -44.80 20.11
N VAL A 12 -36.14 -44.41 18.88
CA VAL A 12 -34.77 -44.09 18.49
C VAL A 12 -34.49 -42.67 18.96
N LEU A 13 -33.65 -42.56 20.00
CA LEU A 13 -33.16 -41.29 20.53
C LEU A 13 -32.43 -40.49 19.43
N PRO A 14 -32.62 -39.16 19.33
CA PRO A 14 -31.71 -38.31 18.58
C PRO A 14 -30.40 -38.23 19.36
N ALA A 15 -29.36 -38.94 18.91
CA ALA A 15 -28.01 -38.73 19.38
C ALA A 15 -27.63 -37.27 19.07
N GLY A 16 -27.62 -36.44 20.11
CA GLY A 16 -27.21 -35.04 20.01
C GLY A 16 -25.81 -34.93 19.45
N LEU A 17 -25.69 -34.31 18.28
CA LEU A 17 -24.44 -33.77 17.76
C LEU A 17 -23.88 -32.76 18.76
N PHE A 18 -22.90 -33.18 19.55
CA PHE A 18 -21.94 -32.24 20.15
C PHE A 18 -20.70 -32.20 19.27
N ALA A 19 -20.83 -31.57 18.10
CA ALA A 19 -19.66 -31.10 17.38
C ALA A 19 -19.06 -29.95 18.21
N GLN A 20 -18.03 -30.27 19.01
CA GLN A 20 -17.21 -29.27 19.67
C GLN A 20 -16.41 -28.54 18.60
N THR A 21 -16.98 -27.46 18.06
CA THR A 21 -16.25 -26.52 17.23
C THR A 21 -15.26 -25.82 18.16
N THR A 22 -14.04 -26.34 18.24
CA THR A 22 -12.91 -25.60 18.83
C THR A 22 -12.71 -24.35 18.00
N SER A 23 -13.27 -23.23 18.45
CA SER A 23 -12.95 -21.90 17.93
C SER A 23 -11.50 -21.60 18.28
N ALA A 24 -10.57 -22.02 17.42
CA ALA A 24 -9.22 -21.50 17.47
C ALA A 24 -9.31 -19.97 17.33
N PRO A 25 -8.60 -19.18 18.16
CA PRO A 25 -8.57 -17.74 17.97
C PRO A 25 -8.08 -17.46 16.55
N ALA A 26 -8.85 -16.70 15.78
CA ALA A 26 -8.45 -16.28 14.44
C ALA A 26 -7.09 -15.59 14.57
N GLY A 27 -6.04 -16.22 14.04
CA GLY A 27 -4.70 -15.65 14.05
C GLY A 27 -4.77 -14.26 13.43
N ALA A 28 -4.38 -13.24 14.19
CA ALA A 28 -4.29 -11.88 13.67
C ALA A 28 -3.18 -11.86 12.61
N VAL A 29 -3.57 -11.81 11.33
CA VAL A 29 -2.63 -11.59 10.23
C VAL A 29 -2.23 -10.11 10.28
N VAL A 30 -1.09 -9.83 10.92
CA VAL A 30 -0.48 -8.51 10.89
C VAL A 30 0.25 -8.39 9.55
N THR A 31 -0.42 -7.81 8.55
CA THR A 31 0.23 -7.45 7.29
C THR A 31 1.11 -6.23 7.56
N ILE A 32 2.42 -6.45 7.69
CA ILE A 32 3.39 -5.37 7.70
C ILE A 32 3.48 -4.87 6.26
N GLU A 33 2.87 -3.71 5.97
CA GLU A 33 3.05 -3.08 4.67
C GLU A 33 4.54 -2.75 4.47
N SER A 34 5.04 -2.91 3.25
CA SER A 34 6.43 -2.56 2.96
C SER A 34 6.63 -1.05 3.17
N GLU A 35 7.71 -0.67 3.83
CA GLU A 35 8.14 0.73 4.02
C GLU A 35 8.02 1.57 2.73
N ALA A 36 8.35 1.00 1.57
CA ALA A 36 8.22 1.70 0.29
C ALA A 36 6.76 2.08 -0.03
N VAL A 37 5.79 1.25 0.35
CA VAL A 37 4.35 1.50 0.16
C VAL A 37 3.89 2.65 1.05
N GLU A 38 4.32 2.67 2.31
CA GLU A 38 4.03 3.77 3.23
C GLU A 38 4.65 5.08 2.75
N LEU A 39 5.91 5.06 2.32
CA LEU A 39 6.58 6.23 1.71
C LEU A 39 5.82 6.73 0.48
N ALA A 40 5.46 5.82 -0.44
CA ALA A 40 4.72 6.19 -1.64
C ALA A 40 3.39 6.90 -1.30
N ARG A 41 2.63 6.34 -0.36
CA ARG A 41 1.38 6.95 0.12
C ARG A 41 1.62 8.31 0.78
N GLY A 42 2.65 8.41 1.62
CA GLY A 42 3.04 9.66 2.29
C GLY A 42 3.40 10.76 1.30
N TYR A 43 4.20 10.44 0.28
CA TYR A 43 4.56 11.37 -0.78
C TYR A 43 3.35 11.81 -1.62
N ALA A 44 2.44 10.89 -1.96
CA ALA A 44 1.20 11.25 -2.68
C ALA A 44 0.28 12.15 -1.84
N ALA A 45 0.15 11.88 -0.54
CA ALA A 45 -0.60 12.71 0.38
C ALA A 45 0.04 14.11 0.53
N ALA A 46 1.36 14.18 0.66
CA ALA A 46 2.11 15.44 0.73
C ALA A 46 1.99 16.24 -0.58
N PHE A 47 2.07 15.58 -1.74
CA PHE A 47 1.89 16.23 -3.04
C PHE A 47 0.52 16.92 -3.15
N SER A 48 -0.52 16.32 -2.58
CA SER A 48 -1.88 16.87 -2.58
C SER A 48 -2.02 18.13 -1.72
N SER A 49 -1.10 18.40 -0.79
CA SER A 49 -1.10 19.59 0.05
C SER A 49 -0.31 20.76 -0.55
N LEU A 50 0.56 20.49 -1.53
CA LEU A 50 1.31 21.51 -2.26
C LEU A 50 0.38 22.30 -3.19
N ARG A 51 0.49 23.63 -3.18
CA ARG A 51 -0.48 24.50 -3.88
C ARG A 51 0.14 25.43 -4.91
N GLN A 52 1.46 25.62 -4.92
CA GLN A 52 2.11 26.58 -5.79
C GLN A 52 2.86 25.87 -6.92
N PRO A 53 2.41 25.99 -8.19
CA PRO A 53 3.23 25.55 -9.30
C PRO A 53 4.43 26.50 -9.52
N PRO A 54 5.55 26.02 -10.08
CA PRO A 54 5.78 24.66 -10.57
C PRO A 54 6.17 23.69 -9.44
N LEU A 55 5.55 22.51 -9.44
CA LEU A 55 5.92 21.44 -8.52
C LEU A 55 7.16 20.71 -9.03
N THR A 56 8.06 20.42 -8.12
CA THR A 56 9.34 19.79 -8.40
C THR A 56 9.50 18.53 -7.57
N LEU A 57 9.99 17.46 -8.19
CA LEU A 57 10.34 16.21 -7.53
C LEU A 57 11.79 15.85 -7.83
N ALA A 58 12.59 15.62 -6.79
CA ALA A 58 13.95 15.13 -6.94
C ALA A 58 14.06 13.68 -6.44
N PHE A 59 14.79 12.86 -7.19
CA PHE A 59 15.01 11.45 -6.85
C PHE A 59 16.42 11.01 -7.23
N GLN A 60 16.94 9.99 -6.56
CA GLN A 60 18.23 9.39 -6.87
C GLN A 60 18.04 8.13 -7.70
N LYS A 61 18.81 7.97 -8.78
CA LYS A 61 18.84 6.74 -9.55
C LYS A 61 20.27 6.45 -9.99
N ALA A 62 20.74 5.24 -9.75
CA ALA A 62 22.11 4.83 -10.09
C ALA A 62 23.18 5.82 -9.59
N GLY A 63 23.01 6.33 -8.36
CA GLY A 63 23.94 7.28 -7.73
C GLY A 63 23.85 8.73 -8.23
N SER A 64 23.03 9.02 -9.23
CA SER A 64 22.82 10.38 -9.76
C SER A 64 21.48 10.96 -9.29
N VAL A 65 21.44 12.27 -9.03
CA VAL A 65 20.21 12.99 -8.69
C VAL A 65 19.53 13.47 -9.96
N PHE A 66 18.26 13.13 -10.12
CA PHE A 66 17.39 13.58 -11.19
C PHE A 66 16.32 14.50 -10.61
N VAL A 67 15.98 15.54 -11.36
CA VAL A 67 14.95 16.51 -10.99
C VAL A 67 13.90 16.52 -12.08
N LEU A 68 12.66 16.24 -11.69
CA LEU A 68 11.47 16.42 -12.51
C LEU A 68 10.86 17.76 -12.18
N GLU A 69 10.83 18.63 -13.18
CA GLU A 69 10.14 19.92 -13.14
C GLU A 69 8.74 19.79 -13.75
N ASP A 70 7.86 20.73 -13.40
CA ASP A 70 6.50 20.80 -13.90
C ASP A 70 5.68 19.52 -13.64
N VAL A 71 5.81 18.97 -12.42
CA VAL A 71 5.02 17.84 -11.96
C VAL A 71 3.55 18.26 -11.86
N LYS A 72 2.67 17.56 -12.59
CA LYS A 72 1.22 17.83 -12.63
C LYS A 72 0.44 16.87 -11.75
N GLY A 73 0.90 15.63 -11.63
CA GLY A 73 0.21 14.58 -10.90
C GLY A 73 1.20 13.62 -10.26
N LEU A 74 0.81 13.05 -9.12
CA LEU A 74 1.61 12.07 -8.40
C LEU A 74 0.68 11.05 -7.73
N HIS A 75 0.84 9.78 -8.09
CA HIS A 75 0.01 8.68 -7.59
C HIS A 75 0.88 7.56 -7.01
N ALA A 76 0.47 7.00 -5.88
CA ALA A 76 1.15 5.87 -5.25
C ALA A 76 0.60 4.53 -5.76
N SER A 77 1.49 3.61 -6.13
CA SER A 77 1.15 2.23 -6.49
C SER A 77 2.24 1.26 -6.05
N GLY A 78 1.94 0.39 -5.08
CA GLY A 78 2.82 -0.74 -4.72
C GLY A 78 4.25 -0.38 -4.33
N GLY A 79 4.49 0.81 -3.76
CA GLY A 79 5.82 1.31 -3.38
C GLY A 79 6.52 2.18 -4.43
N ILE A 80 5.86 2.41 -5.56
CA ILE A 80 6.30 3.26 -6.65
C ILE A 80 5.40 4.49 -6.72
N LEU A 81 5.97 5.62 -7.11
CA LEU A 81 5.28 6.83 -7.48
C LEU A 81 5.18 6.90 -9.01
N VAL A 82 3.95 7.02 -9.49
CA VAL A 82 3.63 7.38 -10.86
C VAL A 82 3.56 8.90 -10.92
N VAL A 83 4.56 9.50 -11.55
CA VAL A 83 4.73 10.95 -11.63
C VAL A 83 4.35 11.40 -13.03
N GLU A 84 3.32 12.23 -13.14
CA GLU A 84 2.94 12.90 -14.38
C GLU A 84 3.62 14.27 -14.43
N VAL A 85 4.36 14.54 -15.50
CA VAL A 85 4.99 15.83 -15.75
C VAL A 85 4.45 16.44 -17.05
N GLY A 86 4.77 17.71 -17.31
CA GLY A 86 4.29 18.46 -18.46
C GLY A 86 4.27 17.68 -19.79
N ARG A 87 3.22 17.94 -20.60
CA ARG A 87 2.92 17.22 -21.85
C ARG A 87 2.52 15.75 -21.69
N GLY A 88 2.11 15.33 -20.48
CA GLY A 88 1.57 14.00 -20.22
C GLY A 88 2.62 12.89 -20.16
N MET A 89 3.90 13.25 -19.93
CA MET A 89 4.95 12.25 -19.75
C MET A 89 4.83 11.63 -18.36
N MET A 90 4.97 10.31 -18.27
CA MET A 90 4.88 9.57 -17.02
C MET A 90 6.23 8.96 -16.64
N TYR A 91 6.61 9.12 -15.37
CA TYR A 91 7.80 8.54 -14.78
C TYR A 91 7.41 7.60 -13.65
N LEU A 92 8.09 6.44 -13.59
CA LEU A 92 7.99 5.51 -12.47
C LEU A 92 9.20 5.72 -11.57
N VAL A 93 8.95 6.19 -10.36
CA VAL A 93 9.99 6.51 -9.37
C VAL A 93 9.76 5.65 -8.14
N SER A 94 10.77 4.92 -7.69
CA SER A 94 10.69 4.21 -6.41
C SER A 94 10.52 5.23 -5.28
N ALA A 95 9.58 5.01 -4.37
CA ALA A 95 9.39 5.95 -3.26
C ALA A 95 10.61 6.04 -2.34
N ARG A 96 11.45 4.99 -2.29
CA ARG A 96 12.70 4.97 -1.53
C ARG A 96 13.79 5.89 -2.10
N ASP A 97 13.69 6.18 -3.39
CA ASP A 97 14.67 6.96 -4.12
C ASP A 97 14.31 8.46 -4.11
N VAL A 98 13.14 8.83 -3.60
CA VAL A 98 12.69 10.22 -3.54
C VAL A 98 13.46 10.97 -2.47
N LEU A 99 14.05 12.09 -2.87
CA LEU A 99 14.78 12.97 -1.95
C LEU A 99 13.83 14.04 -1.38
N TYR A 100 13.07 14.70 -2.25
CA TYR A 100 12.11 15.72 -1.85
C TYR A 100 11.03 15.97 -2.92
N ILE A 101 9.92 16.55 -2.47
CA ILE A 101 8.84 17.09 -3.29
C ILE A 101 8.55 18.50 -2.76
N THR A 102 8.51 19.50 -3.63
CA THR A 102 8.33 20.90 -3.23
C THR A 102 7.57 21.71 -4.28
N ASP A 103 6.92 22.77 -3.84
CA ASP A 103 6.29 23.83 -4.63
C ASP A 103 7.21 25.05 -4.87
N GLY A 104 8.46 24.96 -4.40
CA GLY A 104 9.50 25.96 -4.63
C GLY A 104 10.43 25.60 -5.80
N LYS A 105 11.34 26.53 -6.13
CA LYS A 105 12.44 26.24 -7.07
C LYS A 105 13.23 25.02 -6.59
N ALA A 106 13.65 24.18 -7.55
CA ALA A 106 14.55 23.06 -7.28
C ALA A 106 15.70 23.51 -6.39
N LEU A 107 15.88 22.84 -5.25
CA LEU A 107 17.04 23.06 -4.40
C LEU A 107 18.26 22.57 -5.20
N GLN A 108 19.06 23.52 -5.69
CA GLN A 108 20.33 23.19 -6.33
C GLN A 108 21.17 22.40 -5.31
N PRO A 109 21.74 21.25 -5.68
CA PRO A 109 22.69 20.58 -4.81
C PRO A 109 23.78 21.59 -4.48
N ALA A 110 24.07 21.75 -3.18
CA ALA A 110 25.05 22.71 -2.71
C ALA A 110 26.33 22.52 -3.54
N LYS A 111 26.73 23.57 -4.26
CA LYS A 111 28.01 23.58 -4.99
C LYS A 111 29.07 23.29 -3.95
N GLU A 112 29.67 22.10 -4.01
CA GLU A 112 30.77 21.73 -3.13
C GLU A 112 31.83 22.83 -3.26
N PRO A 113 32.25 23.46 -2.15
CA PRO A 113 33.27 24.50 -2.23
C PRO A 113 34.53 23.82 -2.77
N SER A 114 34.84 24.10 -4.03
CA SER A 114 36.06 23.66 -4.70
C SER A 114 37.22 24.10 -3.82
N ALA A 115 37.80 23.15 -3.08
CA ALA A 115 38.99 23.38 -2.29
C ALA A 115 40.07 23.89 -3.26
N LYS A 116 40.51 25.13 -3.04
CA LYS A 116 41.69 25.71 -3.67
C LYS A 116 42.91 25.40 -2.82
#